data_AF-A0A3N1VXL0-F1
#
_entry.id   AF-A0A3N1VXL0-F1
#
_cell.length_a   1.000
_cell.length_b   1.000
_cell.length_c   1.000
_cell.angle_alpha   90.00
_cell.angle_beta   90.00
_cell.angle_gamma   90.00
#
_symmetry.space_group_name_H-M   'P 1'
#
loop_
_entity.id
_entity.type
_entity.pdbx_description
1 polymer ?
#
loop_
_entity_poly.entity_id
_entity_poly.type
_entity_poly.pdbx_seq_one_letter_code
_entity_poly.pdbx_strand_id
1 'polypeptide(L)'
;MKRSTLALALSCVMFSAASMASTPIQLSSFNNLPDDNEVNGFHGSFLYSDTGTVNGFDLPILGYGELEQLNGLQLGAVAGSHIRNGMNGMAIGLFNWHGGWDNGVNIGLGNKVGDLSGVNLGLYSAAKSVTGANFGIITQTGSMKGLNIGLLGNYTAENRDGINVATVNWTQKDSTGINLTALNHSGNTKGVNIGALGNWSEGDIEGINLGLVNVSGNVTGLNLAPLYNLSQDTVGVNFAAFNMSHNVQGANIGLVNRTNDVQGGNIGVVNVAHNVNGMNVGAVNASTGFTNADIGAFNYSDSTSFQIGLVNATKHLEGLQIGVINIATNATVPVLPLINYHRTF
;
A
#
# COMPACT_ATOMS: atom_id res chain seq x y z
N MET A 1 -37.56 49.25 -29.36
CA MET A 1 -37.88 49.08 -27.93
C MET A 1 -37.13 47.92 -27.23
N LYS A 2 -36.36 47.05 -27.91
CA LYS A 2 -35.65 45.92 -27.23
C LYS A 2 -34.22 46.25 -26.72
N ARG A 3 -33.54 47.24 -27.31
CA ARG A 3 -32.18 47.64 -26.90
C ARG A 3 -32.17 48.53 -25.63
N SER A 4 -33.22 49.32 -25.41
CA SER A 4 -33.30 50.18 -24.22
C SER A 4 -33.66 49.39 -22.96
N THR A 5 -34.41 48.29 -23.05
CA THR A 5 -34.71 47.43 -21.89
C THR A 5 -33.48 46.68 -21.41
N LEU A 6 -32.60 46.25 -22.33
CA LEU A 6 -31.33 45.61 -21.99
C LEU A 6 -30.35 46.62 -21.38
N ALA A 7 -30.23 47.82 -21.96
CA ALA A 7 -29.40 48.88 -21.41
C ALA A 7 -29.92 49.38 -20.05
N LEU A 8 -31.24 49.44 -19.87
CA LEU A 8 -31.86 49.82 -18.61
C LEU A 8 -31.67 48.73 -17.55
N ALA A 9 -31.83 47.46 -17.91
CA ALA A 9 -31.52 46.33 -17.03
C ALA A 9 -30.03 46.29 -16.64
N LEU A 10 -29.12 46.49 -17.59
CA LEU A 10 -27.68 46.65 -17.30
C LEU A 10 -27.42 47.85 -16.39
N SER A 11 -28.09 48.99 -16.61
CA SER A 11 -27.90 50.18 -15.78
C SER A 11 -28.46 50.01 -14.37
N CYS A 12 -29.58 49.28 -14.21
CA CYS A 12 -30.14 48.96 -12.90
C CYS A 12 -29.25 47.97 -12.14
N VAL A 13 -28.65 46.99 -12.82
CA VAL A 13 -27.63 46.10 -12.24
C VAL A 13 -26.39 46.88 -11.81
N MET A 14 -25.92 47.83 -12.63
CA MET A 14 -24.77 48.69 -12.29
C MET A 14 -25.07 49.67 -11.16
N PHE A 15 -26.31 50.15 -11.02
CA PHE A 15 -26.71 51.04 -9.92
C PHE A 15 -27.00 50.31 -8.60
N SER A 16 -27.46 49.06 -8.64
CA SER A 16 -27.60 48.25 -7.41
C SER A 16 -26.26 47.78 -6.83
N ALA A 17 -25.19 47.78 -7.64
CA ALA A 17 -23.83 47.47 -7.20
C ALA A 17 -23.20 48.61 -6.37
N ALA A 18 -23.72 49.83 -6.45
CA ALA A 18 -23.13 51.00 -5.77
C ALA A 18 -23.42 51.07 -4.26
N SER A 19 -24.13 50.10 -3.66
CA SER A 19 -24.46 50.13 -2.23
C SER A 19 -24.23 48.84 -1.46
N MET A 20 -23.57 47.82 -2.04
CA MET A 20 -23.25 46.58 -1.34
C MET A 20 -21.73 46.48 -1.18
N ALA A 21 -21.26 46.17 0.03
CA ALA A 21 -19.85 45.96 0.35
C ALA A 21 -19.27 44.67 -0.26
N SER A 22 -19.98 44.06 -1.21
CA SER A 22 -19.65 42.79 -1.84
C SER A 22 -20.23 42.74 -3.25
N THR A 23 -19.43 42.28 -4.21
CA THR A 23 -19.84 42.20 -5.62
C THR A 23 -20.68 40.93 -5.85
N PRO A 24 -21.97 41.04 -6.23
CA PRO A 24 -22.84 39.87 -6.37
C PRO A 24 -22.61 39.13 -7.70
N ILE A 25 -22.16 39.84 -8.74
CA ILE A 25 -21.89 39.29 -10.07
C ILE A 25 -20.59 39.94 -10.59
N GLN A 26 -19.62 39.11 -10.95
CA GLN A 26 -18.40 39.53 -11.63
C GLN A 26 -18.26 38.75 -12.94
N LEU A 27 -18.00 39.47 -14.03
CA LEU A 27 -17.74 38.88 -15.34
C LEU A 27 -16.36 39.27 -15.83
N SER A 28 -15.64 38.30 -16.37
CA SER A 28 -14.25 38.48 -16.77
C SER A 28 -13.96 37.88 -18.14
N SER A 29 -13.05 38.51 -18.86
CA SER A 29 -12.53 37.98 -20.14
C SER A 29 -11.04 38.26 -20.26
N PHE A 30 -10.63 39.47 -19.88
CA PHE A 30 -9.23 39.82 -19.66
C PHE A 30 -9.06 40.69 -18.41
N ASN A 31 -10.07 41.52 -18.12
CA ASN A 31 -10.21 42.29 -16.90
C ASN A 31 -11.50 41.88 -16.19
N ASN A 32 -11.53 42.09 -14.88
CA ASN A 32 -12.69 41.85 -14.04
C ASN A 32 -13.68 43.03 -14.10
N LEU A 33 -14.97 42.73 -14.19
CA LEU A 33 -16.04 43.73 -14.17
C LEU A 33 -17.16 43.28 -13.21
N PRO A 34 -17.32 43.96 -12.05
CA PRO A 34 -16.43 44.99 -11.48
C PRO A 34 -15.09 44.40 -10.98
N ASP A 35 -14.09 45.23 -10.70
CA ASP A 35 -12.71 44.83 -10.35
C ASP A 35 -12.51 44.51 -8.85
N ASP A 36 -13.59 44.09 -8.18
CA ASP A 36 -13.52 43.72 -6.77
C ASP A 36 -12.82 42.38 -6.57
N ASN A 37 -12.05 42.27 -5.49
CA ASN A 37 -11.37 41.03 -5.13
C ASN A 37 -12.29 39.99 -4.45
N GLU A 38 -13.52 40.36 -4.09
CA GLU A 38 -14.46 39.45 -3.43
C GLU A 38 -15.80 39.43 -4.14
N VAL A 39 -16.18 38.23 -4.60
CA VAL A 39 -17.44 37.98 -5.29
C VAL A 39 -18.34 37.14 -4.38
N ASN A 40 -19.48 37.68 -3.98
CA ASN A 40 -20.48 37.00 -3.14
C ASN A 40 -21.72 36.66 -3.98
N GLY A 41 -21.57 35.71 -4.90
CA GLY A 41 -22.62 35.32 -5.82
C GLY A 41 -22.07 34.58 -7.03
N PHE A 42 -22.08 35.21 -8.20
CA PHE A 42 -21.70 34.59 -9.46
C PHE A 42 -20.42 35.21 -10.03
N HIS A 43 -19.41 34.38 -10.29
CA HIS A 43 -18.26 34.74 -11.12
C HIS A 43 -18.31 33.94 -12.42
N GLY A 44 -18.13 34.61 -13.55
CA GLY A 44 -18.09 33.95 -14.86
C GLY A 44 -16.95 34.51 -15.69
N SER A 45 -16.09 33.63 -16.21
CA SER A 45 -14.97 34.02 -17.04
C SER A 45 -15.03 33.38 -18.42
N PHE A 46 -14.68 34.15 -19.46
CA PHE A 46 -14.67 33.64 -20.83
C PHE A 46 -13.28 33.21 -21.30
N LEU A 47 -12.25 34.07 -21.20
CA LEU A 47 -10.88 33.79 -21.69
C LEU A 47 -9.80 33.81 -20.60
N TYR A 48 -9.83 34.80 -19.71
CA TYR A 48 -8.94 34.92 -18.57
C TYR A 48 -9.63 35.69 -17.45
N SER A 49 -9.33 35.31 -16.21
CA SER A 49 -9.70 36.03 -15.00
C SER A 49 -8.63 35.83 -13.95
N ASP A 50 -8.38 36.87 -13.14
CA ASP A 50 -7.62 36.77 -11.91
C ASP A 50 -8.45 37.43 -10.82
N THR A 51 -9.16 36.61 -10.05
CA THR A 51 -10.12 37.06 -9.04
C THR A 51 -9.63 36.59 -7.67
N GLY A 52 -9.93 37.35 -6.63
CA GLY A 52 -9.64 36.94 -5.26
C GLY A 52 -10.54 35.79 -4.81
N THR A 53 -11.47 36.08 -3.90
CA THR A 53 -12.34 35.09 -3.28
C THR A 53 -13.70 35.06 -3.95
N VAL A 54 -14.16 33.87 -4.34
CA VAL A 54 -15.53 33.65 -4.82
C VAL A 54 -16.30 32.84 -3.77
N ASN A 55 -17.29 33.47 -3.16
CA ASN A 55 -18.28 32.85 -2.29
C ASN A 55 -19.57 32.61 -3.09
N GLY A 56 -19.70 31.46 -3.74
CA GLY A 56 -20.87 31.15 -4.56
C GLY A 56 -20.58 30.25 -5.76
N PHE A 57 -20.92 30.69 -6.95
CA PHE A 57 -20.81 29.91 -8.19
C PHE A 57 -19.78 30.51 -9.14
N ASP A 58 -18.83 29.69 -9.58
CA ASP A 58 -17.78 30.04 -10.53
C ASP A 58 -17.95 29.26 -11.85
N LEU A 59 -17.92 29.97 -12.98
CA LEU A 59 -18.12 29.40 -14.31
C LEU A 59 -17.04 29.86 -15.29
N PRO A 60 -15.87 29.21 -15.32
CA PRO A 60 -14.86 29.43 -16.35
C PRO A 60 -15.24 28.67 -17.62
N ILE A 61 -15.55 29.40 -18.69
CA ILE A 61 -16.14 28.84 -19.93
C ILE A 61 -15.06 28.37 -20.91
N LEU A 62 -14.23 29.28 -21.43
CA LEU A 62 -13.19 28.98 -22.45
C LEU A 62 -11.79 29.45 -22.04
N GLY A 63 -11.57 29.72 -20.74
CA GLY A 63 -10.46 30.55 -20.28
C GLY A 63 -9.78 30.06 -19.02
N TYR A 64 -8.49 30.37 -18.89
CA TYR A 64 -7.72 30.06 -17.69
C TYR A 64 -8.15 31.02 -16.57
N GLY A 65 -8.85 30.49 -15.59
CA GLY A 65 -9.35 31.25 -14.44
C GLY A 65 -8.46 31.04 -13.24
N GLU A 66 -7.89 32.12 -12.72
CA GLU A 66 -7.19 32.13 -11.45
C GLU A 66 -8.08 32.69 -10.34
N LEU A 67 -8.10 31.97 -9.22
CA LEU A 67 -8.83 32.33 -8.00
C LEU A 67 -7.86 32.26 -6.82
N GLU A 68 -7.95 33.19 -5.87
CA GLU A 68 -7.30 33.01 -4.57
C GLU A 68 -7.99 31.90 -3.78
N GLN A 69 -9.31 31.95 -3.66
CA GLN A 69 -10.08 30.99 -2.87
C GLN A 69 -11.49 30.81 -3.43
N LEU A 70 -12.00 29.58 -3.39
CA LEU A 70 -13.37 29.26 -3.74
C LEU A 70 -14.12 28.72 -2.52
N ASN A 71 -15.21 29.37 -2.14
CA ASN A 71 -16.17 28.85 -1.18
C ASN A 71 -17.50 28.61 -1.90
N GLY A 72 -17.63 27.45 -2.56
CA GLY A 72 -18.84 27.13 -3.33
C GLY A 72 -18.62 26.12 -4.46
N LEU A 73 -19.23 26.38 -5.62
CA LEU A 73 -19.24 25.45 -6.75
C LEU A 73 -18.56 26.08 -7.97
N GLN A 74 -17.57 25.39 -8.52
CA GLN A 74 -16.98 25.67 -9.82
C GLN A 74 -17.39 24.63 -10.86
N LEU A 75 -17.82 25.10 -12.02
CA LEU A 75 -18.11 24.27 -13.20
C LEU A 75 -17.34 24.79 -14.42
N GLY A 76 -16.11 24.30 -14.61
CA GLY A 76 -15.24 24.65 -15.73
C GLY A 76 -15.53 23.82 -16.97
N ALA A 77 -15.89 24.47 -18.09
CA ALA A 77 -16.31 23.76 -19.30
C ALA A 77 -15.15 23.26 -20.18
N VAL A 78 -14.04 24.02 -20.30
CA VAL A 78 -12.96 23.68 -21.27
C VAL A 78 -11.54 24.03 -20.79
N ALA A 79 -11.37 24.89 -19.79
CA ALA A 79 -10.05 25.36 -19.36
C ALA A 79 -9.72 24.90 -17.93
N GLY A 80 -8.42 24.88 -17.61
CA GLY A 80 -7.95 24.55 -16.27
C GLY A 80 -8.25 25.67 -15.28
N SER A 81 -8.73 25.29 -14.10
CA SER A 81 -8.93 26.21 -12.98
C SER A 81 -7.71 26.20 -12.07
N HIS A 82 -7.21 27.38 -11.71
CA HIS A 82 -6.14 27.52 -10.74
C HIS A 82 -6.67 28.20 -9.48
N ILE A 83 -6.73 27.48 -8.36
CA ILE A 83 -7.15 28.03 -7.06
C ILE A 83 -5.95 28.04 -6.13
N ARG A 84 -5.47 29.21 -5.71
CA ARG A 84 -4.16 29.34 -5.05
C ARG A 84 -4.15 28.90 -3.58
N ASN A 85 -5.19 29.25 -2.81
CA ASN A 85 -5.27 29.00 -1.37
C ASN A 85 -6.27 27.90 -0.97
N GLY A 86 -6.85 27.24 -1.97
CA GLY A 86 -7.73 26.09 -1.79
C GLY A 86 -9.22 26.41 -1.89
N MET A 87 -10.02 25.36 -1.71
CA MET A 87 -11.46 25.38 -1.96
C MET A 87 -12.25 24.80 -0.78
N ASN A 88 -13.34 25.45 -0.37
CA ASN A 88 -14.41 24.83 0.42
C ASN A 88 -15.63 24.62 -0.48
N GLY A 89 -15.80 23.40 -1.01
CA GLY A 89 -16.94 23.09 -1.88
C GLY A 89 -16.64 22.08 -2.99
N MET A 90 -17.03 22.38 -4.21
CA MET A 90 -16.89 21.44 -5.34
C MET A 90 -16.32 22.12 -6.58
N ALA A 91 -15.33 21.49 -7.19
CA ALA A 91 -14.79 21.87 -8.49
C ALA A 91 -14.96 20.73 -9.48
N ILE A 92 -15.63 21.03 -10.59
CA ILE A 92 -15.79 20.14 -11.73
C ILE A 92 -15.17 20.85 -12.93
N GLY A 93 -14.09 20.29 -13.48
CA GLY A 93 -13.36 20.89 -14.58
C GLY A 93 -12.52 19.87 -15.34
N LEU A 94 -11.99 20.21 -16.51
CA LEU A 94 -11.07 19.30 -17.21
C LEU A 94 -9.75 19.15 -16.45
N PHE A 95 -9.23 20.27 -15.92
CA PHE A 95 -8.01 20.30 -15.14
C PHE A 95 -8.20 21.15 -13.88
N ASN A 96 -8.07 20.54 -12.71
CA ASN A 96 -8.16 21.23 -11.42
C ASN A 96 -6.74 21.40 -10.85
N TRP A 97 -6.28 22.65 -10.73
CA TRP A 97 -4.96 22.99 -10.20
C TRP A 97 -5.09 23.80 -8.91
N HIS A 98 -5.15 23.11 -7.77
CA HIS A 98 -5.40 23.77 -6.50
C HIS A 98 -4.15 23.74 -5.60
N GLY A 99 -3.74 24.89 -5.13
CA GLY A 99 -2.84 25.03 -3.98
C GLY A 99 -3.64 25.03 -2.67
N GLY A 100 -2.93 25.08 -1.54
CA GLY A 100 -3.57 25.20 -0.24
C GLY A 100 -4.38 23.97 0.18
N TRP A 101 -5.51 24.22 0.84
CA TRP A 101 -6.35 23.20 1.47
C TRP A 101 -7.72 23.13 0.80
N ASP A 102 -8.02 21.98 0.21
CA ASP A 102 -9.32 21.69 -0.35
C ASP A 102 -10.14 20.89 0.65
N ASN A 103 -11.31 21.42 1.02
CA ASN A 103 -12.33 20.72 1.76
C ASN A 103 -13.54 20.50 0.84
N GLY A 104 -13.63 19.32 0.25
CA GLY A 104 -14.75 18.95 -0.62
C GLY A 104 -14.39 18.07 -1.80
N VAL A 105 -14.91 18.38 -2.99
CA VAL A 105 -14.94 17.44 -4.12
C VAL A 105 -14.26 18.04 -5.35
N ASN A 106 -13.24 17.37 -5.86
CA ASN A 106 -12.54 17.70 -7.11
C ASN A 106 -12.79 16.62 -8.16
N ILE A 107 -13.38 16.99 -9.30
CA ILE A 107 -13.67 16.08 -10.40
C ILE A 107 -13.06 16.63 -11.69
N GLY A 108 -12.27 15.82 -12.39
CA GLY A 108 -11.72 16.22 -13.68
C GLY A 108 -10.96 15.15 -14.44
N LEU A 109 -10.37 15.51 -15.58
CA LEU A 109 -9.46 14.60 -16.29
C LEU A 109 -8.10 14.54 -15.59
N GLY A 110 -7.61 15.70 -15.15
CA GLY A 110 -6.38 15.81 -14.37
C GLY A 110 -6.58 16.70 -13.16
N ASN A 111 -6.35 16.16 -11.97
CA ASN A 111 -6.39 16.92 -10.73
C ASN A 111 -4.98 16.96 -10.16
N LYS A 112 -4.51 18.15 -9.80
CA LYS A 112 -3.31 18.33 -8.98
C LYS A 112 -3.66 19.34 -7.89
N VAL A 113 -3.94 18.81 -6.72
CA VAL A 113 -4.42 19.56 -5.55
C VAL A 113 -3.39 19.54 -4.42
N GLY A 114 -3.50 20.47 -3.48
CA GLY A 114 -2.66 20.54 -2.31
C GLY A 114 -3.04 19.49 -1.27
N ASP A 115 -3.37 19.94 -0.07
CA ASP A 115 -3.90 19.10 1.00
C ASP A 115 -5.43 18.97 0.80
N LEU A 116 -5.97 17.76 0.74
CA LEU A 116 -7.38 17.51 0.47
C LEU A 116 -8.03 16.78 1.65
N SER A 117 -9.15 17.32 2.14
CA SER A 117 -10.14 16.62 2.96
C SER A 117 -11.42 16.43 2.13
N GLY A 118 -11.62 15.23 1.57
CA GLY A 118 -12.79 14.94 0.74
C GLY A 118 -12.51 13.97 -0.41
N VAL A 119 -13.02 14.27 -1.60
CA VAL A 119 -13.00 13.37 -2.77
C VAL A 119 -12.21 13.98 -3.91
N ASN A 120 -11.25 13.23 -4.45
CA ASN A 120 -10.54 13.55 -5.69
C ASN A 120 -10.83 12.46 -6.73
N LEU A 121 -11.36 12.84 -7.88
CA LEU A 121 -11.69 11.91 -8.96
C LEU A 121 -11.14 12.43 -10.29
N GLY A 122 -10.23 11.68 -10.91
CA GLY A 122 -9.85 11.96 -12.29
C GLY A 122 -9.04 10.87 -12.97
N LEU A 123 -8.77 11.00 -14.27
CA LEU A 123 -7.91 10.02 -14.95
C LEU A 123 -6.50 10.03 -14.35
N TYR A 124 -5.98 11.24 -14.11
CA TYR A 124 -4.79 11.49 -13.31
C TYR A 124 -5.18 12.25 -12.04
N SER A 125 -4.88 11.68 -10.88
CA SER A 125 -5.23 12.28 -9.59
C SER A 125 -3.99 12.45 -8.72
N ALA A 126 -3.50 13.69 -8.62
CA ALA A 126 -2.36 14.07 -7.80
C ALA A 126 -2.76 14.95 -6.62
N ALA A 127 -2.24 14.64 -5.43
CA ALA A 127 -2.47 15.42 -4.22
C ALA A 127 -1.23 15.39 -3.31
N LYS A 128 -0.99 16.45 -2.54
CA LYS A 128 0.05 16.43 -1.51
C LYS A 128 -0.35 15.54 -0.33
N SER A 129 -1.59 15.67 0.13
CA SER A 129 -2.18 14.83 1.16
C SER A 129 -3.65 14.61 0.84
N VAL A 130 -4.17 13.42 1.10
CA VAL A 130 -5.62 13.15 1.00
C VAL A 130 -6.10 12.52 2.29
N THR A 131 -7.12 13.12 2.90
CA THR A 131 -7.97 12.51 3.92
C THR A 131 -9.36 12.33 3.32
N GLY A 132 -9.71 11.12 2.91
CA GLY A 132 -10.97 10.84 2.23
C GLY A 132 -10.82 9.80 1.13
N ALA A 133 -11.25 10.13 -0.09
CA ALA A 133 -11.26 9.20 -1.21
C ALA A 133 -10.53 9.78 -2.43
N ASN A 134 -9.65 8.99 -3.03
CA ASN A 134 -8.85 9.36 -4.18
C ASN A 134 -8.99 8.29 -5.27
N PHE A 135 -9.43 8.69 -6.46
CA PHE A 135 -9.74 7.78 -7.56
C PHE A 135 -9.04 8.24 -8.83
N GLY A 136 -8.41 7.30 -9.54
CA GLY A 136 -8.02 7.52 -10.91
C GLY A 136 -7.51 6.31 -11.67
N ILE A 137 -7.09 6.54 -12.91
CA ILE A 137 -6.29 5.55 -13.65
C ILE A 137 -4.89 5.51 -13.03
N ILE A 138 -4.33 6.68 -12.78
CA ILE A 138 -3.08 6.87 -12.05
C ILE A 138 -3.36 7.80 -10.87
N THR A 139 -2.92 7.38 -9.68
CA THR A 139 -2.93 8.26 -8.50
C THR A 139 -1.53 8.53 -7.98
N GLN A 140 -1.30 9.76 -7.54
CA GLN A 140 -0.03 10.22 -6.96
C GLN A 140 -0.30 11.02 -5.70
N THR A 141 0.08 10.50 -4.53
CA THR A 141 -0.15 11.15 -3.24
C THR A 141 1.16 11.34 -2.48
N GLY A 142 1.28 12.42 -1.71
CA GLY A 142 2.32 12.49 -0.68
C GLY A 142 1.96 11.53 0.46
N SER A 143 0.84 11.81 1.14
CA SER A 143 0.23 10.91 2.11
C SER A 143 -1.25 10.65 1.78
N MET A 144 -1.75 9.50 2.21
CA MET A 144 -3.12 9.07 1.93
C MET A 144 -3.76 8.45 3.16
N LYS A 145 -4.90 8.97 3.58
CA LYS A 145 -5.74 8.42 4.64
C LYS A 145 -7.17 8.21 4.11
N GLY A 146 -7.61 6.96 4.00
CA GLY A 146 -8.94 6.59 3.52
C GLY A 146 -8.90 5.61 2.35
N LEU A 147 -9.65 5.88 1.28
CA LEU A 147 -9.79 4.99 0.12
C LEU A 147 -8.99 5.50 -1.08
N ASN A 148 -8.07 4.71 -1.60
CA ASN A 148 -7.30 5.04 -2.80
C ASN A 148 -7.47 3.97 -3.89
N ILE A 149 -7.91 4.37 -5.08
CA ILE A 149 -8.11 3.47 -6.22
C ILE A 149 -7.33 3.99 -7.43
N GLY A 150 -6.37 3.20 -7.92
CA GLY A 150 -5.62 3.47 -9.16
C GLY A 150 -5.67 2.31 -10.11
N LEU A 151 -6.42 2.44 -11.20
CA LEU A 151 -6.67 1.32 -12.12
C LEU A 151 -5.38 0.79 -12.78
N LEU A 152 -4.40 1.66 -13.08
CA LEU A 152 -3.09 1.28 -13.64
C LEU A 152 -1.94 1.45 -12.65
N GLY A 153 -2.01 2.43 -11.75
CA GLY A 153 -0.90 2.70 -10.86
C GLY A 153 -1.24 3.62 -9.70
N ASN A 154 -0.72 3.27 -8.53
CA ASN A 154 -0.73 4.11 -7.33
C ASN A 154 0.69 4.38 -6.88
N TYR A 155 1.00 5.65 -6.62
CA TYR A 155 2.24 6.08 -5.98
C TYR A 155 1.94 6.91 -4.73
N THR A 156 2.53 6.52 -3.60
CA THR A 156 2.48 7.26 -2.34
C THR A 156 3.90 7.51 -1.83
N ALA A 157 4.29 8.79 -1.70
CA ALA A 157 5.65 9.17 -1.32
C ALA A 157 5.93 8.96 0.18
N GLU A 158 4.91 8.99 1.01
CA GLU A 158 4.99 8.80 2.45
C GLU A 158 4.12 7.61 2.89
N ASN A 159 3.24 7.85 3.86
CA ASN A 159 2.43 6.83 4.50
C ASN A 159 1.05 6.76 3.88
N ARG A 160 0.50 5.56 3.91
CA ARG A 160 -0.87 5.25 3.51
C ARG A 160 -1.59 4.54 4.65
N ASP A 161 -2.76 5.05 5.04
CA ASP A 161 -3.64 4.48 6.06
C ASP A 161 -5.04 4.28 5.48
N GLY A 162 -5.48 3.03 5.32
CA GLY A 162 -6.83 2.70 4.86
C GLY A 162 -6.87 1.61 3.79
N ILE A 163 -7.70 1.79 2.77
CA ILE A 163 -7.94 0.80 1.72
C ILE A 163 -7.29 1.26 0.42
N ASN A 164 -6.45 0.43 -0.17
CA ASN A 164 -5.81 0.67 -1.44
C ASN A 164 -6.16 -0.43 -2.45
N VAL A 165 -6.60 -0.03 -3.64
CA VAL A 165 -6.86 -0.94 -4.75
C VAL A 165 -6.11 -0.45 -5.99
N ALA A 166 -5.21 -1.27 -6.53
CA ALA A 166 -4.48 -0.92 -7.75
C ALA A 166 -3.98 -2.14 -8.53
N THR A 167 -3.68 -1.99 -9.81
CA THR A 167 -2.92 -3.03 -10.51
C THR A 167 -1.46 -3.03 -10.06
N VAL A 168 -0.81 -1.86 -10.05
CA VAL A 168 0.54 -1.67 -9.50
C VAL A 168 0.49 -0.63 -8.37
N ASN A 169 1.04 -0.98 -7.21
CA ASN A 169 1.18 -0.05 -6.10
C ASN A 169 2.66 0.17 -5.73
N TRP A 170 3.00 1.42 -5.42
CA TRP A 170 4.29 1.82 -4.88
C TRP A 170 4.10 2.78 -3.70
N THR A 171 4.38 2.32 -2.48
CA THR A 171 4.36 3.15 -1.26
C THR A 171 5.76 3.20 -0.67
N GLN A 172 6.40 4.38 -0.59
CA GLN A 172 7.79 4.42 -0.11
C GLN A 172 7.96 4.10 1.38
N LYS A 173 6.99 4.48 2.22
CA LYS A 173 7.06 4.28 3.67
C LYS A 173 6.02 3.25 4.12
N ASP A 174 5.11 3.63 5.01
CA ASP A 174 4.27 2.67 5.70
C ASP A 174 2.90 2.53 5.04
N SER A 175 2.42 1.29 4.94
CA SER A 175 1.09 0.94 4.47
C SER A 175 0.31 0.28 5.61
N THR A 176 -0.67 0.98 6.18
CA THR A 176 -1.59 0.44 7.19
C THR A 176 -2.98 0.22 6.59
N GLY A 177 -3.60 -0.93 6.89
CA GLY A 177 -4.96 -1.26 6.48
C GLY A 177 -5.04 -2.41 5.48
N ILE A 178 -5.78 -2.23 4.38
CA ILE A 178 -6.00 -3.26 3.35
C ILE A 178 -5.38 -2.79 2.05
N ASN A 179 -4.55 -3.64 1.45
CA ASN A 179 -3.93 -3.40 0.15
C ASN A 179 -4.30 -4.55 -0.79
N LEU A 180 -5.05 -4.26 -1.85
CA LEU A 180 -5.48 -5.23 -2.85
C LEU A 180 -4.89 -4.84 -4.21
N THR A 181 -3.89 -5.60 -4.65
CA THR A 181 -3.15 -5.28 -5.86
C THR A 181 -2.77 -6.49 -6.69
N ALA A 182 -2.35 -6.28 -7.95
CA ALA A 182 -1.67 -7.32 -8.70
C ALA A 182 -0.18 -7.38 -8.33
N LEU A 183 0.49 -6.23 -8.30
CA LEU A 183 1.87 -6.06 -7.86
C LEU A 183 1.95 -4.98 -6.78
N ASN A 184 2.57 -5.30 -5.66
CA ASN A 184 2.75 -4.37 -4.56
C ASN A 184 4.23 -4.13 -4.24
N HIS A 185 4.60 -2.85 -4.09
CA HIS A 185 5.78 -2.39 -3.37
C HIS A 185 5.37 -1.51 -2.18
N SER A 186 5.94 -1.78 -1.01
CA SER A 186 5.77 -0.97 0.21
C SER A 186 7.03 -0.95 1.07
N GLY A 187 7.18 0.02 1.97
CA GLY A 187 8.16 -0.05 3.07
C GLY A 187 7.70 -1.04 4.14
N ASN A 188 7.11 -0.57 5.24
CA ASN A 188 6.44 -1.43 6.21
C ASN A 188 4.97 -1.63 5.85
N THR A 189 4.39 -2.77 6.23
CA THR A 189 2.99 -3.08 5.99
C THR A 189 2.32 -3.62 7.25
N LYS A 190 1.22 -2.98 7.68
CA LYS A 190 0.40 -3.44 8.81
C LYS A 190 -1.03 -3.69 8.37
N GLY A 191 -1.50 -4.94 8.47
CA GLY A 191 -2.86 -5.33 8.12
C GLY A 191 -2.91 -6.46 7.08
N VAL A 192 -3.74 -6.29 6.04
CA VAL A 192 -3.93 -7.30 4.99
C VAL A 192 -3.31 -6.81 3.69
N ASN A 193 -2.28 -7.51 3.22
CA ASN A 193 -1.55 -7.19 2.00
C ASN A 193 -1.71 -8.29 0.95
N ILE A 194 -2.39 -7.98 -0.13
CA ILE A 194 -2.67 -8.88 -1.24
C ILE A 194 -2.02 -8.31 -2.51
N GLY A 195 -1.05 -9.04 -3.04
CA GLY A 195 -0.38 -8.79 -4.31
C GLY A 195 -0.52 -10.04 -5.17
N ALA A 196 -1.55 -10.10 -6.01
CA ALA A 196 -1.96 -11.31 -6.73
C ALA A 196 -0.82 -12.00 -7.49
N LEU A 197 0.17 -11.24 -7.97
CA LEU A 197 1.38 -11.75 -8.61
C LEU A 197 2.60 -11.65 -7.69
N GLY A 198 2.70 -10.60 -6.87
CA GLY A 198 3.71 -10.57 -5.82
C GLY A 198 3.71 -9.33 -4.95
N ASN A 199 4.35 -9.49 -3.79
CA ASN A 199 4.57 -8.46 -2.80
C ASN A 199 6.07 -8.26 -2.56
N TRP A 200 6.52 -7.01 -2.64
CA TRP A 200 7.85 -6.58 -2.23
C TRP A 200 7.69 -5.58 -1.07
N SER A 201 8.11 -5.98 0.13
CA SER A 201 8.19 -5.08 1.29
C SER A 201 9.65 -4.87 1.64
N GLU A 202 10.14 -3.63 1.58
CA GLU A 202 11.53 -3.33 2.02
C GLU A 202 11.68 -3.39 3.54
N GLY A 203 10.58 -3.22 4.27
CA GLY A 203 10.49 -3.33 5.72
C GLY A 203 9.66 -4.52 6.19
N ASP A 204 9.06 -4.34 7.36
CA ASP A 204 8.37 -5.40 8.09
C ASP A 204 6.90 -5.52 7.70
N ILE A 205 6.38 -6.73 7.85
CA ILE A 205 4.97 -7.06 7.66
C ILE A 205 4.39 -7.51 9.00
N GLU A 206 3.34 -6.84 9.46
CA GLU A 206 2.53 -7.24 10.61
C GLU A 206 1.10 -7.54 10.14
N GLY A 207 0.73 -8.82 10.06
CA GLY A 207 -0.61 -9.26 9.66
C GLY A 207 -0.62 -10.39 8.63
N ILE A 208 -1.40 -10.23 7.55
CA ILE A 208 -1.59 -11.23 6.50
C ILE A 208 -0.94 -10.74 5.21
N ASN A 209 -0.04 -11.54 4.62
CA ASN A 209 0.63 -11.25 3.36
C ASN A 209 0.39 -12.37 2.35
N LEU A 210 -0.24 -12.03 1.23
CA LEU A 210 -0.71 -12.98 0.21
C LEU A 210 -0.21 -12.56 -1.18
N GLY A 211 0.56 -13.41 -1.84
CA GLY A 211 0.95 -13.22 -3.23
C GLY A 211 1.48 -14.50 -3.83
N LEU A 212 1.71 -14.60 -5.15
CA LEU A 212 2.40 -15.80 -5.67
C LEU A 212 3.85 -15.85 -5.20
N VAL A 213 4.49 -14.68 -5.17
CA VAL A 213 5.85 -14.45 -4.66
C VAL A 213 5.82 -13.36 -3.61
N ASN A 214 6.39 -13.61 -2.44
CA ASN A 214 6.55 -12.62 -1.37
C ASN A 214 8.04 -12.42 -1.07
N VAL A 215 8.47 -11.15 -1.03
CA VAL A 215 9.79 -10.72 -0.58
C VAL A 215 9.57 -9.67 0.50
N SER A 216 10.09 -9.90 1.70
CA SER A 216 9.87 -9.02 2.85
C SER A 216 11.07 -8.98 3.79
N GLY A 217 11.15 -7.95 4.64
CA GLY A 217 11.99 -7.94 5.84
C GLY A 217 11.47 -8.97 6.86
N ASN A 218 11.05 -8.50 8.04
CA ASN A 218 10.46 -9.40 9.04
C ASN A 218 8.97 -9.59 8.79
N VAL A 219 8.43 -10.74 9.20
CA VAL A 219 7.00 -11.05 9.10
C VAL A 219 6.48 -11.51 10.45
N THR A 220 5.49 -10.79 10.98
CA THR A 220 4.72 -11.20 12.15
C THR A 220 3.29 -11.51 11.71
N GLY A 221 2.94 -12.78 11.60
CA GLY A 221 1.61 -13.23 11.18
C GLY A 221 1.61 -14.35 10.15
N LEU A 222 0.75 -14.23 9.13
CA LEU A 222 0.54 -15.26 8.10
C LEU A 222 1.09 -14.80 6.75
N ASN A 223 1.95 -15.62 6.16
CA ASN A 223 2.60 -15.32 4.89
C ASN A 223 2.35 -16.46 3.90
N LEU A 224 1.41 -16.25 2.96
CA LEU A 224 1.09 -17.24 1.92
C LEU A 224 1.70 -16.80 0.60
N ALA A 225 2.65 -17.60 0.12
CA ALA A 225 3.34 -17.40 -1.15
C ALA A 225 3.44 -18.70 -1.97
N PRO A 226 2.36 -19.18 -2.64
CA PRO A 226 2.32 -20.51 -3.22
C PRO A 226 3.52 -20.92 -4.09
N LEU A 227 4.22 -19.96 -4.72
CA LEU A 227 5.45 -20.22 -5.45
C LEU A 227 6.70 -20.02 -4.59
N TYR A 228 6.89 -18.83 -4.03
CA TYR A 228 8.17 -18.48 -3.41
C TYR A 228 8.03 -17.43 -2.31
N ASN A 229 8.61 -17.70 -1.15
CA ASN A 229 8.69 -16.78 -0.02
C ASN A 229 10.15 -16.51 0.36
N LEU A 230 10.53 -15.24 0.46
CA LEU A 230 11.80 -14.77 1.02
C LEU A 230 11.54 -13.77 2.15
N SER A 231 11.95 -14.13 3.37
CA SER A 231 11.85 -13.28 4.56
C SER A 231 13.15 -13.28 5.37
N GLN A 232 13.36 -12.27 6.22
CA GLN A 232 14.44 -12.30 7.21
C GLN A 232 13.98 -13.11 8.42
N ASP A 233 13.23 -12.49 9.33
CA ASP A 233 12.66 -13.20 10.48
C ASP A 233 11.16 -13.42 10.28
N THR A 234 10.63 -14.55 10.76
CA THR A 234 9.19 -14.81 10.76
C THR A 234 8.72 -15.27 12.13
N VAL A 235 7.79 -14.51 12.72
CA VAL A 235 7.00 -14.92 13.88
C VAL A 235 5.60 -15.27 13.38
N GLY A 236 5.34 -16.55 13.16
CA GLY A 236 4.06 -17.01 12.61
C GLY A 236 4.21 -18.16 11.61
N VAL A 237 3.45 -18.11 10.51
CA VAL A 237 3.36 -19.21 9.54
C VAL A 237 3.71 -18.74 8.15
N ASN A 238 4.70 -19.39 7.53
CA ASN A 238 4.98 -19.30 6.11
C ASN A 238 4.41 -20.52 5.37
N PHE A 239 3.71 -20.29 4.26
CA PHE A 239 3.24 -21.34 3.36
C PHE A 239 3.67 -21.01 1.92
N ALA A 240 4.59 -21.80 1.36
CA ALA A 240 5.11 -21.60 0.01
C ALA A 240 5.69 -22.89 -0.55
N ALA A 241 5.73 -23.08 -1.87
CA ALA A 241 6.50 -24.20 -2.43
C ALA A 241 7.99 -24.10 -2.02
N PHE A 242 8.55 -22.89 -2.01
CA PHE A 242 9.90 -22.61 -1.55
C PHE A 242 9.87 -21.52 -0.47
N ASN A 243 10.21 -21.88 0.77
CA ASN A 243 10.41 -20.93 1.85
C ASN A 243 11.91 -20.70 2.07
N MET A 244 12.35 -19.45 2.02
CA MET A 244 13.70 -19.03 2.39
C MET A 244 13.59 -17.96 3.47
N SER A 245 13.91 -18.32 4.71
CA SER A 245 13.89 -17.41 5.84
C SER A 245 15.20 -17.47 6.61
N HIS A 246 15.58 -16.44 7.34
CA HIS A 246 16.72 -16.50 8.25
C HIS A 246 16.31 -17.18 9.56
N ASN A 247 15.40 -16.57 10.32
CA ASN A 247 14.90 -17.12 11.58
C ASN A 247 13.38 -17.32 11.53
N VAL A 248 12.88 -18.41 12.11
CA VAL A 248 11.43 -18.68 12.19
C VAL A 248 11.02 -19.11 13.58
N GLN A 249 10.16 -18.32 14.22
CA GLN A 249 9.39 -18.70 15.40
C GLN A 249 7.96 -19.03 14.96
N GLY A 250 7.67 -20.33 14.78
CA GLY A 250 6.38 -20.80 14.29
C GLY A 250 6.55 -21.94 13.28
N ALA A 251 5.96 -21.84 12.09
CA ALA A 251 5.96 -22.93 11.12
C ALA A 251 6.30 -22.49 9.69
N ASN A 252 7.14 -23.27 9.02
CA ASN A 252 7.28 -23.24 7.56
C ASN A 252 6.64 -24.48 6.95
N ILE A 253 5.76 -24.28 5.97
CA ILE A 253 5.08 -25.36 5.25
C ILE A 253 5.38 -25.18 3.76
N GLY A 254 5.96 -26.19 3.13
CA GLY A 254 6.37 -26.08 1.73
C GLY A 254 6.94 -27.34 1.10
N LEU A 255 7.33 -27.28 -0.17
CA LEU A 255 8.11 -28.38 -0.76
C LEU A 255 9.55 -28.33 -0.26
N VAL A 256 10.11 -27.12 -0.21
CA VAL A 256 11.46 -26.85 0.29
C VAL A 256 11.39 -25.74 1.34
N ASN A 257 11.90 -26.03 2.53
CA ASN A 257 12.10 -25.03 3.58
C ASN A 257 13.60 -24.87 3.82
N ARG A 258 14.12 -23.66 3.67
CA ARG A 258 15.51 -23.31 3.98
C ARG A 258 15.54 -22.21 5.04
N THR A 259 16.11 -22.52 6.18
CA THR A 259 16.19 -21.63 7.35
C THR A 259 17.55 -21.66 8.02
N ASN A 260 17.91 -20.64 8.79
CA ASN A 260 19.03 -20.74 9.72
C ASN A 260 18.54 -21.33 11.04
N ASP A 261 17.73 -20.60 11.80
CA ASP A 261 17.23 -21.03 13.10
C ASP A 261 15.70 -21.16 13.09
N VAL A 262 15.20 -22.25 13.67
CA VAL A 262 13.75 -22.49 13.80
C VAL A 262 13.39 -22.82 15.24
N GLN A 263 12.45 -22.07 15.80
CA GLN A 263 11.73 -22.39 17.02
C GLN A 263 10.29 -22.77 16.65
N GLY A 264 10.03 -24.06 16.48
CA GLY A 264 8.74 -24.56 16.00
C GLY A 264 8.88 -25.71 15.01
N GLY A 265 8.37 -25.56 13.78
CA GLY A 265 8.28 -26.68 12.84
C GLY A 265 8.57 -26.35 11.38
N ASN A 266 9.35 -27.19 10.72
CA ASN A 266 9.42 -27.22 9.26
C ASN A 266 8.70 -28.46 8.74
N ILE A 267 7.75 -28.26 7.82
CA ILE A 267 6.99 -29.34 7.18
C ILE A 267 7.20 -29.22 5.67
N GLY A 268 7.79 -30.25 5.06
CA GLY A 268 7.97 -30.24 3.62
C GLY A 268 8.58 -31.49 3.01
N VAL A 269 8.92 -31.46 1.73
CA VAL A 269 9.64 -32.58 1.10
C VAL A 269 11.10 -32.54 1.52
N VAL A 270 11.70 -31.34 1.51
CA VAL A 270 13.08 -31.09 1.89
C VAL A 270 13.11 -29.95 2.92
N ASN A 271 13.69 -30.22 4.09
CA ASN A 271 13.94 -29.23 5.13
C ASN A 271 15.45 -29.08 5.33
N VAL A 272 15.96 -27.87 5.17
CA VAL A 272 17.37 -27.51 5.36
C VAL A 272 17.47 -26.42 6.42
N ALA A 273 18.15 -26.71 7.53
CA ALA A 273 18.30 -25.77 8.64
C ALA A 273 19.73 -25.72 9.21
N HIS A 274 20.03 -24.72 10.04
CA HIS A 274 21.17 -24.78 10.96
C HIS A 274 20.72 -25.38 12.29
N ASN A 275 19.89 -24.67 13.07
CA ASN A 275 19.31 -25.19 14.31
C ASN A 275 17.78 -25.28 14.24
N VAL A 276 17.22 -26.32 14.85
CA VAL A 276 15.77 -26.54 14.96
C VAL A 276 15.40 -26.93 16.38
N ASN A 277 14.96 -25.95 17.16
CA ASN A 277 14.29 -26.16 18.44
C ASN A 277 12.81 -26.50 18.21
N GLY A 278 12.57 -27.76 17.85
CA GLY A 278 11.25 -28.28 17.53
C GLY A 278 11.32 -29.46 16.56
N MET A 279 10.61 -29.43 15.45
CA MET A 279 10.55 -30.58 14.55
C MET A 279 10.79 -30.25 13.07
N ASN A 280 11.56 -31.10 12.39
CA ASN A 280 11.52 -31.19 10.94
C ASN A 280 10.72 -32.43 10.54
N VAL A 281 9.75 -32.25 9.64
CA VAL A 281 8.96 -33.35 9.08
C VAL A 281 9.07 -33.28 7.56
N GLY A 282 9.65 -34.31 6.96
CA GLY A 282 9.80 -34.35 5.51
C GLY A 282 10.50 -35.56 4.95
N ALA A 283 10.54 -35.72 3.63
CA ALA A 283 11.24 -36.85 3.02
C ALA A 283 12.75 -36.78 3.31
N VAL A 284 13.31 -35.57 3.28
CA VAL A 284 14.71 -35.29 3.59
C VAL A 284 14.79 -34.14 4.61
N ASN A 285 15.44 -34.39 5.74
CA ASN A 285 15.75 -33.38 6.74
C ASN A 285 17.28 -33.28 6.89
N ALA A 286 17.83 -32.09 6.72
CA ALA A 286 19.27 -31.85 6.80
C ALA A 286 19.57 -30.61 7.65
N SER A 287 20.25 -30.80 8.77
CA SER A 287 20.64 -29.71 9.67
C SER A 287 22.13 -29.73 9.98
N THR A 288 22.76 -28.55 10.02
CA THR A 288 24.20 -28.43 10.33
C THR A 288 24.50 -28.13 11.79
N GLY A 289 23.46 -27.97 12.62
CA GLY A 289 23.54 -27.74 14.07
C GLY A 289 22.68 -28.75 14.84
N PHE A 290 21.95 -28.26 15.85
CA PHE A 290 21.12 -29.09 16.72
C PHE A 290 19.66 -29.17 16.27
N THR A 291 19.06 -30.36 16.36
CA THR A 291 17.63 -30.61 16.08
C THR A 291 16.97 -31.37 17.23
N ASN A 292 15.82 -30.92 17.75
CA ASN A 292 15.14 -31.72 18.77
C ASN A 292 14.53 -33.00 18.18
N ALA A 293 13.85 -32.90 17.03
CA ALA A 293 13.22 -34.03 16.36
C ALA A 293 13.27 -33.93 14.83
N ASP A 294 13.73 -34.99 14.16
CA ASP A 294 13.60 -35.14 12.70
C ASP A 294 12.78 -36.39 12.34
N ILE A 295 11.79 -36.23 11.47
CA ILE A 295 10.90 -37.30 11.01
C ILE A 295 10.94 -37.33 9.50
N GLY A 296 11.43 -38.42 8.91
CA GLY A 296 11.61 -38.47 7.45
C GLY A 296 12.15 -39.76 6.88
N ALA A 297 12.28 -39.86 5.56
CA ALA A 297 12.95 -41.02 4.97
C ALA A 297 14.47 -40.95 5.24
N PHE A 298 15.04 -39.75 5.12
CA PHE A 298 16.44 -39.46 5.40
C PHE A 298 16.56 -38.29 6.37
N ASN A 299 17.20 -38.52 7.50
CA ASN A 299 17.48 -37.50 8.50
C ASN A 299 18.98 -37.37 8.72
N TYR A 300 19.51 -36.15 8.57
CA TYR A 300 20.87 -35.79 8.89
C TYR A 300 20.88 -34.58 9.81
N SER A 301 21.56 -34.67 10.94
CA SER A 301 21.88 -33.50 11.77
C SER A 301 23.18 -33.66 12.52
N ASP A 302 23.94 -32.58 12.71
CA ASP A 302 25.20 -32.65 13.45
C ASP A 302 24.96 -33.10 14.90
N SER A 303 23.91 -32.59 15.55
CA SER A 303 23.46 -33.02 16.88
C SER A 303 21.95 -33.22 16.93
N THR A 304 21.46 -34.26 17.63
CA THR A 304 20.01 -34.54 17.70
C THR A 304 19.58 -35.22 18.98
N SER A 305 18.32 -34.99 19.38
CA SER A 305 17.66 -35.72 20.47
C SER A 305 16.76 -36.85 20.00
N PHE A 306 16.11 -36.72 18.84
CA PHE A 306 15.22 -37.74 18.32
C PHE A 306 15.21 -37.77 16.80
N GLN A 307 15.35 -38.96 16.22
CA GLN A 307 15.14 -39.15 14.78
C GLN A 307 14.35 -40.40 14.49
N ILE A 308 13.46 -40.33 13.49
CA ILE A 308 12.77 -41.50 12.94
C ILE A 308 12.78 -41.47 11.42
N GLY A 309 13.24 -42.58 10.82
CA GLY A 309 13.35 -42.66 9.37
C GLY A 309 13.90 -43.96 8.81
N LEU A 310 14.05 -44.05 7.49
CA LEU A 310 14.73 -45.19 6.89
C LEU A 310 16.23 -45.11 7.19
N VAL A 311 16.80 -43.92 7.07
CA VAL A 311 18.19 -43.62 7.38
C VAL A 311 18.26 -42.41 8.31
N ASN A 312 18.87 -42.60 9.47
CA ASN A 312 19.18 -41.53 10.42
C ASN A 312 20.69 -41.41 10.57
N ALA A 313 21.23 -40.20 10.49
CA ALA A 313 22.66 -39.94 10.60
C ALA A 313 22.94 -38.71 11.46
N THR A 314 23.82 -38.87 12.46
CA THR A 314 24.26 -37.77 13.31
C THR A 314 25.71 -37.93 13.77
N LYS A 315 26.36 -36.79 14.06
CA LYS A 315 27.68 -36.81 14.72
C LYS A 315 27.51 -37.00 16.23
N HIS A 316 26.51 -36.33 16.82
CA HIS A 316 26.23 -36.33 18.25
C HIS A 316 24.76 -36.66 18.56
N LEU A 317 24.51 -37.92 18.92
CA LEU A 317 23.21 -38.35 19.44
C LEU A 317 23.11 -38.11 20.95
N GLU A 318 22.06 -37.43 21.39
CA GLU A 318 21.66 -37.28 22.80
C GLU A 318 20.16 -37.61 22.95
N GLY A 319 19.85 -38.89 22.73
CA GLY A 319 18.50 -39.43 22.79
C GLY A 319 18.35 -40.69 21.94
N LEU A 320 17.33 -40.74 21.07
CA LEU A 320 16.87 -41.98 20.41
C LEU A 320 16.76 -41.82 18.89
N GLN A 321 17.28 -42.78 18.14
CA GLN A 321 17.01 -42.95 16.72
C GLN A 321 16.22 -44.25 16.48
N ILE A 322 15.24 -44.19 15.59
CA ILE A 322 14.48 -45.36 15.12
C ILE A 322 14.54 -45.40 13.59
N GLY A 323 15.08 -46.47 13.04
CA GLY A 323 15.19 -46.59 11.59
C GLY A 323 15.89 -47.84 11.09
N VAL A 324 15.82 -48.10 9.79
CA VAL A 324 16.48 -49.28 9.19
C VAL A 324 17.99 -49.18 9.36
N ILE A 325 18.55 -47.98 9.16
CA ILE A 325 19.96 -47.66 9.35
C ILE A 325 20.06 -46.45 10.28
N ASN A 326 20.74 -46.60 11.41
CA ASN A 326 21.00 -45.51 12.36
C ASN A 326 22.50 -45.33 12.53
N ILE A 327 23.01 -44.14 12.20
CA ILE A 327 24.43 -43.78 12.28
C ILE A 327 24.58 -42.69 13.35
N ALA A 328 25.39 -42.96 14.37
CA ALA A 328 25.76 -42.00 15.41
C ALA A 328 27.24 -42.12 15.74
N THR A 329 28.05 -41.13 15.37
CA THR A 329 29.52 -41.23 15.46
C THR A 329 30.02 -41.24 16.92
N ASN A 330 29.27 -40.62 17.84
CA ASN A 330 29.55 -40.61 19.27
C ASN A 330 29.05 -41.85 20.03
N ALA A 331 28.31 -42.76 19.39
CA ALA A 331 27.80 -43.96 20.05
C ALA A 331 28.85 -45.08 20.12
N THR A 332 28.74 -45.95 21.14
CA THR A 332 29.63 -47.12 21.33
C THR A 332 29.68 -48.03 20.10
N VAL A 333 28.56 -48.16 19.39
CA VAL A 333 28.47 -48.83 18.10
C VAL A 333 27.98 -47.81 17.07
N PRO A 334 28.83 -47.36 16.13
CA PRO A 334 28.49 -46.24 15.25
C PRO A 334 27.33 -46.48 14.28
N VAL A 335 27.02 -47.74 13.96
CA VAL A 335 25.93 -48.12 13.05
C VAL A 335 25.09 -49.23 13.68
N LEU A 336 23.80 -48.98 13.89
CA LEU A 336 22.86 -49.95 14.46
C LEU A 336 21.59 -50.07 13.61
N PRO A 337 21.07 -51.30 13.40
CA PRO A 337 19.77 -51.50 12.78
C PRO A 337 18.64 -51.25 13.78
N LEU A 338 17.48 -50.80 13.28
CA LEU A 338 16.22 -50.58 14.01
C LEU A 338 16.25 -49.47 15.07
N ILE A 339 17.14 -49.54 16.06
CA ILE A 339 17.18 -48.62 17.21
C ILE A 339 18.64 -48.24 17.53
N ASN A 340 18.89 -46.96 17.80
CA ASN A 340 20.13 -46.46 18.39
C ASN A 340 19.82 -45.47 19.53
N TYR A 341 20.57 -45.52 20.64
CA TYR A 341 20.34 -44.67 21.81
C TYR A 341 21.66 -44.27 22.46
N HIS A 342 21.77 -43.00 22.85
CA HIS A 342 22.91 -42.46 23.58
C HIS A 342 22.47 -41.34 24.53
N ARG A 343 23.06 -41.26 25.73
CA ARG A 343 22.80 -40.21 26.72
C ARG A 343 24.04 -39.95 27.56
N THR A 344 24.47 -38.69 27.64
CA THR A 344 25.48 -38.24 28.61
C THR A 344 24.88 -38.10 30.02
N PHE A 345 25.62 -38.53 31.05
CA PHE A 345 25.24 -38.44 32.46
C PHE A 345 25.90 -37.24 33.14
#